data_AF-A0A2C4QXL0-F1
#
_entry.id   AF-A0A2C4QXL0-F1
#
_cell.length_a   1.000
_cell.length_b   1.000
_cell.length_c   1.000
_cell.angle_alpha   90.00
_cell.angle_beta   90.00
_cell.angle_gamma   90.00
#
_symmetry.space_group_name_H-M   'P 1'
#
loop_
_entity.id
_entity.type
_entity.pdbx_description
1 polymer ?
#
loop_
_entity_poly.entity_id
_entity_poly.type
_entity_poly.pdbx_seq_one_letter_code
_entity_poly.pdbx_strand_id
1 'polypeptide(L)'
;MEQYARYTQKAKEINEMKTMEEVLKDLDKAFEDDRPIEELPYEKYAMLCQKSQLINEIVDEEITDVEKAKKWFELIELVYEWAQDDEFDIEHRLHFDEGVVEIDSISEYCGGDWTLDYKDGALYLNGENHGDSILHLLNYIESGL
;
A
#
# COMPACT_ATOMS: atom_id res chain seq x y z
N MET A 1 0.96 -6.54 18.79
CA MET A 1 0.82 -5.22 19.48
C MET A 1 1.88 -4.21 19.02
N GLU A 2 3.17 -4.54 18.94
CA GLU A 2 4.20 -3.58 18.48
C GLU A 2 4.13 -3.25 16.98
N GLN A 3 3.76 -4.21 16.13
CA GLN A 3 3.71 -4.03 14.66
C GLN A 3 2.58 -3.09 14.21
N TYR A 4 1.36 -3.33 14.70
CA TYR A 4 0.23 -2.43 14.50
C TYR A 4 0.50 -1.00 15.01
N ALA A 5 1.34 -0.86 16.05
CA ALA A 5 1.79 0.45 16.51
C ALA A 5 2.78 1.12 15.53
N ARG A 6 3.67 0.35 14.86
CA ARG A 6 4.53 0.85 13.78
C ARG A 6 3.70 1.33 12.59
N TYR A 7 2.75 0.51 12.12
CA TYR A 7 1.81 0.93 11.06
C TYR A 7 1.08 2.22 11.44
N THR A 8 0.46 2.24 12.63
CA THR A 8 -0.32 3.42 13.08
C THR A 8 0.54 4.68 13.14
N GLN A 9 1.79 4.55 13.61
CA GLN A 9 2.73 5.68 13.60
C GLN A 9 3.06 6.11 12.17
N LYS A 10 3.35 5.16 11.27
CA LYS A 10 3.69 5.46 9.88
C LYS A 10 2.54 6.10 9.13
N ALA A 11 1.32 5.58 9.29
CA ALA A 11 0.11 6.16 8.71
C ALA A 11 -0.12 7.59 9.22
N LYS A 12 0.19 7.88 10.49
CA LYS A 12 0.12 9.25 11.02
C LYS A 12 1.15 10.17 10.36
N GLU A 13 2.39 9.73 10.22
CA GLU A 13 3.46 10.49 9.55
C GLU A 13 3.10 10.78 8.09
N ILE A 14 2.56 9.79 7.37
CA ILE A 14 2.07 9.96 6.00
C ILE A 14 0.94 10.99 5.94
N ASN A 15 -0.04 10.91 6.84
CA ASN A 15 -1.18 11.83 6.88
C ASN A 15 -0.77 13.29 7.16
N GLU A 16 0.36 13.52 7.84
CA GLU A 16 0.91 14.85 8.10
C GLU A 16 1.62 15.48 6.89
N MET A 17 1.95 14.70 5.85
CA MET A 17 2.52 15.19 4.59
C MET A 17 1.52 16.06 3.83
N LYS A 18 2.03 17.15 3.25
CA LYS A 18 1.27 18.22 2.59
C LYS A 18 1.61 18.37 1.12
N THR A 19 2.76 17.87 0.67
CA THR A 19 3.22 18.04 -0.71
C THR A 19 3.62 16.72 -1.34
N MET A 20 3.56 16.65 -2.67
CA MET A 20 4.05 15.49 -3.42
C MET A 20 5.56 15.27 -3.21
N GLU A 21 6.33 16.36 -3.06
CA GLU A 21 7.76 16.30 -2.77
C GLU A 21 8.04 15.59 -1.43
N GLU A 22 7.24 15.86 -0.39
CA GLU A 22 7.35 15.18 0.89
C GLU A 22 7.05 13.68 0.77
N VAL A 23 6.03 13.32 -0.01
CA VAL A 23 5.66 11.92 -0.29
C VAL A 23 6.79 11.20 -1.03
N LEU A 24 7.26 11.74 -2.15
CA LEU A 24 8.34 11.16 -2.95
C LEU A 24 9.62 10.99 -2.14
N LYS A 25 10.02 12.03 -1.39
CA LYS A 25 11.21 11.98 -0.54
C LYS A 25 11.13 10.85 0.48
N ASP A 26 9.96 10.58 1.04
CA ASP A 26 9.81 9.53 2.05
C ASP A 26 9.69 8.14 1.43
N LEU A 27 9.10 8.01 0.24
CA LEU A 27 9.15 6.80 -0.57
C LEU A 27 10.60 6.43 -0.92
N ASP A 28 11.41 7.40 -1.35
CA ASP A 28 12.82 7.23 -1.72
C ASP A 28 13.70 6.74 -0.56
N LYS A 29 13.43 7.20 0.67
CA LYS A 29 14.15 6.73 1.88
C LYS A 29 14.09 5.22 2.06
N ALA A 30 13.04 4.56 1.55
CA ALA A 30 12.93 3.11 1.66
C ALA A 30 14.06 2.37 0.95
N PHE A 31 14.71 3.01 -0.03
CA PHE A 31 15.80 2.47 -0.84
C PHE A 31 17.20 2.81 -0.31
N GLU A 32 17.31 3.54 0.81
CA GLU A 32 18.59 3.84 1.48
C GLU A 32 19.13 2.64 2.30
N ASP A 33 18.63 1.43 2.08
CA ASP A 33 19.11 0.21 2.71
C ASP A 33 20.42 -0.25 2.06
N ASP A 34 21.50 -0.33 2.85
CA ASP A 34 22.83 -0.72 2.37
C ASP A 34 22.93 -2.21 1.99
N ARG A 35 21.91 -3.02 2.29
CA ARG A 35 21.89 -4.45 1.98
C ARG A 35 21.59 -4.69 0.49
N PRO A 36 22.27 -5.66 -0.16
CA PRO A 36 21.89 -6.13 -1.49
C PRO A 36 20.44 -6.62 -1.53
N ILE A 37 19.78 -6.43 -2.68
CA ILE A 37 18.39 -6.85 -2.90
C ILE A 37 18.21 -8.35 -2.63
N GLU A 38 19.20 -9.17 -2.99
CA GLU A 38 19.21 -10.62 -2.82
C GLU A 38 19.26 -11.07 -1.36
N GLU A 39 19.63 -10.17 -0.44
CA GLU A 39 19.69 -10.42 1.00
C GLU A 39 18.43 -9.93 1.74
N LEU A 40 17.51 -9.27 1.03
CA LEU A 40 16.27 -8.78 1.62
C LEU A 40 15.26 -9.93 1.78
N PRO A 41 14.50 -9.97 2.89
CA PRO A 41 13.29 -10.78 2.98
C PRO A 41 12.31 -10.47 1.84
N TYR A 42 11.55 -11.47 1.42
CA TYR A 42 10.65 -11.34 0.27
C TYR A 42 9.65 -10.19 0.44
N GLU A 43 9.07 -10.06 1.63
CA GLU A 43 8.06 -9.05 1.96
C GLU A 43 8.67 -7.64 1.86
N LYS A 44 9.94 -7.49 2.27
CA LYS A 44 10.66 -6.23 2.15
C LYS A 44 10.94 -5.89 0.70
N TYR A 45 11.33 -6.88 -0.11
CA TYR A 45 11.53 -6.71 -1.54
C TYR A 45 10.21 -6.31 -2.24
N ALA A 46 9.12 -7.01 -1.95
CA ALA A 46 7.79 -6.72 -2.49
C ALA A 46 7.35 -5.29 -2.16
N MET A 47 7.50 -4.85 -0.90
CA MET A 47 7.23 -3.47 -0.49
C MET A 47 8.06 -2.45 -1.29
N LEU A 48 9.35 -2.72 -1.54
CA LEU A 48 10.20 -1.83 -2.34
C LEU A 48 9.74 -1.76 -3.81
N CYS A 49 9.37 -2.89 -4.40
CA CYS A 49 8.81 -2.91 -5.76
C CYS A 49 7.51 -2.09 -5.85
N GLN A 50 6.62 -2.22 -4.87
CA GLN A 50 5.36 -1.47 -4.82
C GLN A 50 5.59 0.03 -4.64
N LYS A 51 6.54 0.43 -3.79
CA LYS A 51 6.95 1.84 -3.66
C LYS A 51 7.54 2.39 -4.95
N SER A 52 8.34 1.60 -5.66
CA SER A 52 8.89 2.00 -6.96
C SER A 52 7.80 2.19 -8.00
N GLN A 53 6.76 1.36 -8.02
CA GLN A 53 5.61 1.54 -8.91
C GLN A 53 4.88 2.85 -8.56
N LEU A 54 4.59 3.11 -7.29
CA LEU A 54 3.94 4.35 -6.86
C LEU A 54 4.78 5.59 -7.23
N ILE A 55 6.11 5.54 -7.10
CA ILE A 55 6.99 6.63 -7.56
C ILE A 55 6.80 6.86 -9.06
N ASN A 56 6.80 5.80 -9.88
CA ASN A 56 6.62 5.93 -11.33
C ASN A 56 5.26 6.55 -11.67
N GLU A 57 4.17 6.09 -11.06
CA GLU A 57 2.83 6.67 -11.26
C GLU A 57 2.76 8.17 -10.93
N ILE A 58 3.49 8.60 -9.89
CA ILE A 58 3.58 10.02 -9.54
C ILE A 58 4.43 10.79 -10.56
N VAL A 59 5.56 10.24 -10.98
CA VAL A 59 6.52 10.88 -11.90
C VAL A 59 5.97 10.96 -13.32
N ASP A 60 5.22 9.95 -13.75
CA ASP A 60 4.58 9.88 -15.07
C ASP A 60 3.27 10.69 -15.12
N GLU A 61 2.93 11.41 -14.05
CA GLU A 61 1.74 12.28 -13.90
C GLU A 61 0.40 11.54 -13.90
N GLU A 62 0.39 10.22 -13.72
CA GLU A 62 -0.83 9.41 -13.53
C GLU A 62 -1.46 9.66 -12.14
N ILE A 63 -0.63 10.01 -11.14
CA ILE A 63 -1.08 10.47 -9.82
C ILE A 63 -0.58 11.89 -9.55
N THR A 64 -1.48 12.86 -9.75
CA THR A 64 -1.21 14.28 -9.42
C THR A 64 -1.80 14.71 -8.07
N ASP A 65 -2.70 13.93 -7.49
CA ASP A 65 -3.36 14.22 -6.23
C ASP A 65 -2.52 13.72 -5.04
N VAL A 66 -2.16 14.62 -4.12
CA VAL A 66 -1.32 14.31 -2.96
C VAL A 66 -2.02 13.35 -1.99
N GLU A 67 -3.34 13.47 -1.80
CA GLU A 67 -4.09 12.57 -0.92
C GLU A 67 -4.19 11.17 -1.54
N LYS A 68 -4.35 11.06 -2.87
CA LYS A 68 -4.28 9.77 -3.57
C LYS A 68 -2.92 9.10 -3.37
N ALA A 69 -1.83 9.83 -3.57
CA ALA A 69 -0.48 9.30 -3.34
C ALA A 69 -0.27 8.86 -1.89
N LYS A 70 -0.75 9.65 -0.92
CA LYS A 70 -0.70 9.29 0.52
C LYS A 70 -1.49 8.02 0.82
N LYS A 71 -2.67 7.83 0.21
CA LYS A 71 -3.50 6.63 0.41
C LYS A 71 -2.85 5.37 -0.12
N TRP A 72 -2.22 5.47 -1.28
CA TRP A 72 -1.43 4.39 -1.86
C TRP A 72 -0.17 4.09 -1.05
N PHE A 73 0.48 5.11 -0.48
CA PHE A 73 1.59 4.90 0.43
C PHE A 73 1.12 4.22 1.74
N GLU A 74 0.02 4.67 2.32
CA GLU A 74 -0.61 4.03 3.51
C GLU A 74 -0.93 2.55 3.23
N LEU A 75 -1.47 2.24 2.04
CA LEU A 75 -1.77 0.88 1.60
C LEU A 75 -0.54 -0.03 1.56
N ILE A 76 0.56 0.43 0.96
CA ILE A 76 1.81 -0.35 0.87
C ILE A 76 2.35 -0.68 2.26
N GLU A 77 2.34 0.29 3.18
CA GLU A 77 2.82 0.08 4.55
C GLU A 77 1.94 -0.90 5.34
N LEU A 78 0.61 -0.85 5.15
CA LEU A 78 -0.30 -1.80 5.79
C LEU A 78 -0.10 -3.22 5.28
N VAL A 79 -0.04 -3.41 3.96
CA VAL A 79 0.20 -4.71 3.32
C VAL A 79 1.55 -5.30 3.77
N TYR A 80 2.59 -4.47 3.84
CA TYR A 80 3.89 -4.93 4.34
C TYR A 80 3.81 -5.41 5.79
N GLU A 81 3.13 -4.68 6.69
CA GLU A 81 3.01 -5.12 8.08
C GLU A 81 2.13 -6.37 8.24
N TRP A 82 1.11 -6.56 7.39
CA TRP A 82 0.34 -7.81 7.35
C TRP A 82 1.18 -9.01 6.93
N ALA A 83 2.01 -8.85 5.89
CA ALA A 83 2.92 -9.91 5.44
C ALA A 83 3.95 -10.32 6.52
N GLN A 84 4.19 -9.50 7.55
CA GLN A 84 5.05 -9.85 8.68
C GLN A 84 4.33 -10.64 9.80
N ASP A 85 2.99 -10.65 9.82
CA ASP A 85 2.17 -11.24 10.89
C ASP A 85 1.34 -12.44 10.41
N ASP A 86 1.50 -12.85 9.16
CA ASP A 86 0.54 -13.75 8.54
C ASP A 86 0.64 -15.19 9.05
N GLU A 87 -0.35 -15.56 9.88
CA GLU A 87 -0.54 -16.92 10.40
C GLU A 87 -1.11 -17.87 9.32
N PHE A 88 -1.64 -17.34 8.21
CA PHE A 88 -2.40 -18.07 7.19
C PHE A 88 -1.73 -18.12 5.80
N ASP A 89 -0.50 -17.61 5.66
CA ASP A 89 0.25 -17.58 4.39
C ASP A 89 -0.56 -16.95 3.23
N ILE A 90 -1.27 -15.85 3.48
CA ILE A 90 -1.94 -15.00 2.49
C ILE A 90 -0.95 -13.96 1.94
N GLU A 91 -0.65 -14.06 0.65
CA GLU A 91 0.14 -13.07 -0.06
C GLU A 91 -0.77 -11.99 -0.66
N HIS A 92 -0.57 -10.72 -0.26
CA HIS A 92 -1.21 -9.56 -0.90
C HIS A 92 -0.26 -8.88 -1.89
N ARG A 93 -0.59 -8.93 -3.17
CA ARG A 93 0.14 -8.29 -4.26
C ARG A 93 -0.58 -7.02 -4.70
N LEU A 94 0.17 -5.92 -4.75
CA LEU A 94 -0.31 -4.64 -5.27
C LEU A 94 0.28 -4.39 -6.65
N HIS A 95 -0.56 -4.04 -7.60
CA HIS A 95 -0.17 -3.55 -8.92
C HIS A 95 -0.77 -2.17 -9.16
N PHE A 96 0.08 -1.20 -9.46
CA PHE A 96 -0.34 0.15 -9.80
C PHE A 96 -0.39 0.30 -11.32
N ASP A 97 -1.49 0.87 -11.82
CA ASP A 97 -1.70 1.15 -13.25
C ASP A 97 -2.65 2.35 -13.38
N GLU A 98 -2.27 3.37 -14.14
CA GLU A 98 -3.09 4.57 -14.44
C GLU A 98 -3.75 5.19 -13.17
N GLY A 99 -2.99 5.25 -12.08
CA GLY A 99 -3.40 5.78 -10.78
C GLY A 99 -4.38 4.93 -9.98
N VAL A 100 -4.82 3.77 -10.46
CA VAL A 100 -5.58 2.76 -9.69
C VAL A 100 -4.66 1.67 -9.15
N VAL A 101 -5.18 0.86 -8.23
CA VAL A 101 -4.43 -0.26 -7.63
C VAL A 101 -5.21 -1.54 -7.76
N GLU A 102 -4.65 -2.56 -8.38
CA GLU A 102 -5.16 -3.92 -8.30
C GLU A 102 -4.54 -4.62 -7.09
N ILE A 103 -5.39 -5.20 -6.24
CA ILE A 103 -4.98 -6.10 -5.16
C ILE A 103 -5.33 -7.52 -5.58
N ASP A 104 -4.33 -8.38 -5.65
CA ASP A 104 -4.46 -9.82 -5.80
C ASP A 104 -4.02 -10.46 -4.48
N SER A 105 -4.95 -11.15 -3.81
CA SER A 105 -4.68 -11.86 -2.55
C SER A 105 -4.74 -13.36 -2.77
N ILE A 106 -3.68 -14.07 -2.41
CA ILE A 106 -3.52 -15.49 -2.73
C ILE A 106 -3.10 -16.27 -1.50
N SER A 107 -3.81 -17.36 -1.21
CA SER A 107 -3.36 -18.43 -0.30
C SER A 107 -3.74 -19.80 -0.86
N GLU A 108 -3.39 -20.88 -0.14
CA GLU A 108 -3.83 -22.25 -0.49
C GLU A 108 -5.35 -22.41 -0.42
N TYR A 109 -6.04 -21.66 0.45
CA TYR A 109 -7.44 -21.92 0.82
C TYR A 109 -8.42 -20.86 0.32
N CYS A 110 -7.97 -19.63 0.19
CA CYS A 110 -8.79 -18.48 -0.21
C CYS A 110 -7.98 -17.48 -1.04
N GLY A 111 -8.68 -16.62 -1.76
CA GLY A 111 -8.08 -15.56 -2.55
C GLY A 111 -9.11 -14.72 -3.26
N GLY A 112 -8.67 -13.61 -3.82
CA GLY A 112 -9.54 -12.70 -4.56
C GLY A 112 -8.78 -11.55 -5.19
N ASP A 113 -9.44 -10.94 -6.17
CA ASP A 113 -8.95 -9.81 -6.93
C ASP A 113 -9.88 -8.62 -6.74
N TRP A 114 -9.29 -7.46 -6.44
CA TRP A 114 -10.04 -6.22 -6.29
C TRP A 114 -9.31 -5.05 -6.95
N THR A 115 -10.08 -4.16 -7.57
CA THR A 115 -9.57 -2.87 -8.04
C THR A 115 -9.91 -1.79 -7.01
N LEU A 116 -8.89 -1.08 -6.56
CA LEU A 116 -8.97 0.07 -5.69
C LEU A 116 -8.78 1.38 -6.46
N ASP A 117 -9.59 2.36 -6.12
CA ASP A 117 -9.44 3.74 -6.57
C ASP A 117 -9.66 4.70 -5.39
N TYR A 118 -8.99 5.85 -5.44
CA TYR A 118 -9.23 6.95 -4.51
C TYR A 118 -9.57 8.20 -5.30
N LYS A 119 -10.82 8.64 -5.19
CA LYS A 119 -11.35 9.80 -5.89
C LYS A 119 -12.44 10.46 -5.07
N ASP A 120 -12.61 11.76 -5.27
CA ASP A 120 -13.63 12.56 -4.56
C ASP A 120 -13.54 12.43 -3.02
N GLY A 121 -12.34 12.22 -2.49
CA GLY A 121 -12.08 12.05 -1.05
C GLY A 121 -12.47 10.69 -0.47
N ALA A 122 -12.79 9.70 -1.31
CA ALA A 122 -13.21 8.37 -0.87
C ALA A 122 -12.50 7.24 -1.64
N LEU A 123 -12.34 6.13 -0.95
CA LEU A 123 -11.88 4.84 -1.45
C LEU A 123 -13.05 4.09 -2.09
N TYR A 124 -12.76 3.52 -3.25
CA TYR A 124 -13.66 2.68 -4.00
C TYR A 124 -13.05 1.30 -4.18
N LEU A 125 -13.80 0.24 -3.88
CA LEU A 125 -13.45 -1.16 -4.11
C LEU A 125 -14.36 -1.72 -5.19
N ASN A 126 -13.82 -2.12 -6.33
CA ASN A 126 -14.60 -2.56 -7.50
C ASN A 126 -15.70 -1.55 -7.90
N GLY A 127 -15.46 -0.26 -7.67
CA GLY A 127 -16.41 0.83 -7.94
C GLY A 127 -17.44 1.12 -6.84
N GLU A 128 -17.46 0.35 -5.75
CA GLU A 128 -18.30 0.62 -4.57
C GLU A 128 -17.59 1.51 -3.56
N ASN A 129 -18.29 2.46 -2.93
CA ASN A 129 -17.69 3.41 -1.98
C ASN A 129 -17.54 2.79 -0.57
N HIS A 130 -16.34 2.87 0.01
CA HIS A 130 -16.02 2.32 1.34
C HIS A 130 -15.51 3.36 2.36
N GLY A 131 -15.74 4.66 2.12
CA GLY A 131 -15.23 5.74 3.00
C GLY A 131 -13.77 6.09 2.69
N ASP A 132 -12.97 6.48 3.68
CA ASP A 132 -11.62 7.05 3.48
C ASP A 132 -10.49 6.30 4.23
N SER A 133 -10.83 5.20 4.90
CA SER A 133 -9.91 4.42 5.73
C SER A 133 -9.40 3.18 4.99
N ILE A 134 -8.11 3.17 4.65
CA ILE A 134 -7.41 2.03 4.04
C ILE A 134 -7.52 0.79 4.94
N LEU A 135 -7.29 0.96 6.24
CA LEU A 135 -7.40 -0.12 7.20
C LEU A 135 -8.81 -0.76 7.24
N HIS A 136 -9.86 0.05 7.27
CA HIS A 136 -11.22 -0.51 7.25
C HIS A 136 -11.52 -1.24 5.95
N LEU A 137 -11.05 -0.70 4.82
CA LEU A 137 -11.23 -1.32 3.52
C LEU A 137 -10.50 -2.67 3.43
N LEU A 138 -9.26 -2.75 3.91
CA LEU A 138 -8.53 -4.02 3.86
C LEU A 138 -9.09 -5.04 4.85
N ASN A 139 -9.51 -4.63 6.05
CA ASN A 139 -10.22 -5.54 6.97
C ASN A 139 -11.51 -6.10 6.36
N TYR A 140 -12.19 -5.31 5.52
CA TYR A 140 -13.37 -5.78 4.79
C TYR A 140 -13.00 -6.87 3.78
N ILE A 141 -11.92 -6.66 3.01
CA ILE A 141 -11.36 -7.66 2.08
C ILE A 141 -11.04 -8.96 2.81
N GLU A 142 -10.26 -8.90 3.90
CA GLU A 142 -9.89 -10.10 4.68
C GLU A 142 -11.10 -10.81 5.29
N SER A 143 -12.10 -10.07 5.78
CA SER A 143 -13.30 -10.69 6.35
C SER A 143 -14.17 -11.45 5.33
N GLY A 144 -13.94 -11.18 4.04
CA GLY A 144 -14.59 -11.85 2.92
C GLY A 144 -13.80 -13.03 2.34
N LEU A 145 -12.54 -13.19 2.75
CA LEU A 145 -11.65 -14.31 2.40
C LEU A 145 -11.84 -15.51 3.34
#